data_AF-A0A7C0XYC9-F1
#
_entry.id   AF-A0A7C0XYC9-F1
#
_cell.length_a   1.000
_cell.length_b   1.000
_cell.length_c   1.000
_cell.angle_alpha   90.00
_cell.angle_beta   90.00
_cell.angle_gamma   90.00
#
_symmetry.space_group_name_H-M   'P 1'
#
loop_
_entity.id
_entity.type
_entity.pdbx_description
1 polymer ?
#
loop_
_entity_poly.entity_id
_entity_poly.type
_entity_poly.pdbx_seq_one_letter_code
_entity_poly.pdbx_strand_id
1 'polypeptide(L)'
;MGFWIKVPDTAASNEYEVYMLGEVPDRFSAPTSTTDIASGSTLVGYMYPSEILWTNTHLARNAVIGDMMYYWDGTNYIANNKTFMGWSDPNLLITPDMGFWFCTSRSGTNWVEVKPYTWP
;
A
#
# COMPACT_ATOMS: atom_id res chain seq x y z
N MET A 1 -12.51 -10.01 -0.85
CA MET A 1 -12.68 -10.52 -2.23
C MET A 1 -11.30 -10.53 -2.87
N GLY A 2 -10.96 -11.53 -3.67
CA GLY A 2 -9.66 -11.61 -4.35
C GLY A 2 -9.88 -11.92 -5.83
N PHE A 3 -8.93 -11.52 -6.66
CA PHE A 3 -8.89 -11.90 -8.06
C PHE A 3 -7.56 -12.56 -8.38
N TRP A 4 -7.54 -13.39 -9.41
CA TRP A 4 -6.34 -14.08 -9.88
C TRP A 4 -6.05 -13.62 -11.30
N ILE A 5 -4.78 -13.36 -11.59
CA ILE A 5 -4.32 -13.06 -12.94
C ILE A 5 -3.62 -14.31 -13.46
N LYS A 6 -4.14 -14.89 -14.55
CA LYS A 6 -3.52 -16.03 -15.22
C LYS A 6 -2.76 -15.55 -16.46
N VAL A 7 -1.46 -15.80 -16.50
CA VAL A 7 -0.66 -15.70 -17.72
C VAL A 7 -0.83 -17.02 -18.51
N PRO A 8 -1.25 -16.99 -19.79
CA PRO A 8 -1.39 -18.21 -20.59
C PRO A 8 -0.03 -18.80 -20.97
N ASP A 9 0.04 -20.12 -21.15
CA ASP A 9 1.30 -20.82 -21.48
C ASP A 9 1.87 -20.44 -22.86
N THR A 10 1.08 -19.74 -23.69
CA THR A 10 1.47 -19.19 -24.99
C THR A 10 1.98 -17.74 -24.90
N ALA A 11 2.12 -17.21 -23.69
CA ALA A 11 2.62 -15.86 -23.43
C ALA A 11 4.05 -15.68 -23.97
N ALA A 12 4.29 -14.57 -24.68
CA ALA A 12 5.60 -14.25 -25.22
C ALA A 12 6.61 -13.79 -24.16
N SER A 13 6.13 -13.48 -22.95
CA SER A 13 6.91 -13.00 -21.81
C SER A 13 6.45 -13.72 -20.54
N ASN A 14 7.34 -13.84 -19.55
CA ASN A 14 7.03 -14.23 -18.18
C ASN A 14 6.90 -13.02 -17.25
N GLU A 15 7.07 -11.80 -17.77
CA GLU A 15 6.98 -10.53 -17.06
C GLU A 15 5.88 -9.65 -17.70
N TYR A 16 4.98 -9.16 -16.85
CA TYR A 16 3.85 -8.32 -17.23
C TYR A 16 3.65 -7.21 -16.21
N GLU A 17 3.52 -5.98 -16.69
CA GLU A 17 3.12 -4.85 -15.84
C GLU A 17 1.61 -4.87 -15.61
N VAL A 18 1.20 -4.75 -14.35
CA VAL A 18 -0.20 -4.63 -13.95
C VAL A 18 -0.39 -3.27 -13.32
N TYR A 19 -1.18 -2.43 -13.98
CA TYR A 19 -1.60 -1.14 -13.43
C TYR A 19 -2.88 -1.35 -12.61
N MET A 20 -2.78 -1.19 -11.30
CA MET A 20 -3.95 -1.12 -10.43
C MET A 20 -4.37 0.33 -10.31
N LEU A 21 -5.48 0.67 -10.96
CA LEU A 21 -6.04 2.01 -10.92
C LEU A 21 -7.25 2.01 -9.98
N GLY A 22 -7.20 2.86 -8.96
CA GLY A 22 -8.33 3.15 -8.09
C GLY A 22 -9.03 4.45 -8.49
N GLU A 23 -10.30 4.59 -8.13
CA GLU A 23 -10.97 5.89 -8.19
C GLU A 23 -10.32 6.83 -7.16
N VAL A 24 -9.96 8.04 -7.58
CA VAL A 24 -9.55 9.10 -6.65
C VAL A 24 -10.81 9.68 -6.03
N PRO A 25 -11.01 9.60 -4.70
CA PRO A 25 -12.20 10.14 -4.06
C PRO A 25 -12.33 11.65 -4.37
N ASP A 26 -13.52 12.07 -4.79
CA ASP A 26 -13.79 13.47 -5.09
C ASP A 26 -13.72 14.35 -3.82
N ARG A 27 -13.14 15.55 -3.98
CA ARG A 27 -12.87 16.54 -2.91
C ARG A 27 -14.10 16.98 -2.11
N PHE A 28 -15.29 16.99 -2.72
CA PHE A 28 -16.50 17.56 -2.16
C PHE A 28 -17.32 16.55 -1.34
N SER A 29 -17.25 15.27 -1.68
CA SER A 29 -18.09 14.23 -1.08
C SER A 29 -17.32 13.20 -0.22
N ALA A 30 -15.99 13.06 -0.41
CA ALA A 30 -15.20 12.01 0.25
C ALA A 30 -13.87 12.53 0.83
N PRO A 31 -13.88 13.13 2.05
CA PRO A 31 -12.67 13.63 2.72
C PRO A 31 -11.69 12.51 3.12
N THR A 32 -12.16 11.26 3.12
CA THR A 32 -11.40 10.07 3.49
C THR A 32 -11.60 8.98 2.44
N SER A 33 -10.55 8.25 2.15
CA SER A 33 -10.64 6.99 1.41
C SER A 33 -10.47 5.81 2.36
N THR A 34 -11.15 4.70 2.06
CA THR A 34 -11.09 3.48 2.86
C THR A 34 -10.73 2.30 1.99
N THR A 35 -9.76 1.50 2.44
CA THR A 35 -9.39 0.22 1.83
C THR A 35 -9.31 -0.84 2.90
N ASP A 36 -9.81 -2.03 2.61
CA ASP A 36 -9.74 -3.17 3.52
C ASP A 36 -8.32 -3.74 3.54
N ILE A 37 -7.77 -3.91 4.73
CA ILE A 37 -6.53 -4.65 4.99
C ILE A 37 -6.91 -5.98 5.60
N ALA A 38 -6.66 -7.07 4.88
CA ALA A 38 -6.92 -8.41 5.38
C ALA A 38 -5.80 -8.88 6.33
N SER A 39 -6.13 -9.86 7.17
CA SER A 39 -5.09 -10.64 7.87
C SER A 39 -4.27 -11.44 6.86
N GLY A 40 -2.98 -11.57 7.09
CA GLY A 40 -2.02 -12.10 6.12
C GLY A 40 -1.46 -10.99 5.24
N SER A 41 -1.33 -11.26 3.94
CA SER A 41 -0.72 -10.33 2.97
C SER A 41 -1.78 -9.68 2.11
N THR A 42 -1.78 -8.35 2.06
CA THR A 42 -2.65 -7.56 1.18
C THR A 42 -1.79 -6.68 0.28
N LEU A 43 -2.01 -6.73 -1.04
CA LEU A 43 -1.37 -5.81 -1.98
C LEU A 43 -2.22 -4.52 -2.05
N VAL A 44 -1.61 -3.38 -1.74
CA VAL A 44 -2.26 -2.07 -1.74
C VAL A 44 -1.32 -1.00 -2.28
N GLY A 45 -1.87 0.16 -2.63
CA GLY A 45 -1.13 1.37 -2.96
C GLY A 45 -1.64 2.55 -2.16
N TYR A 46 -0.94 3.67 -2.20
CA TYR A 46 -1.43 4.89 -1.56
C TYR A 46 -2.63 5.45 -2.32
N MET A 47 -3.69 5.80 -1.59
CA MET A 47 -5.00 6.12 -2.18
C MET A 47 -5.05 7.49 -2.87
N TYR A 48 -4.03 8.31 -2.68
CA TYR A 48 -3.95 9.67 -3.22
C TYR A 48 -2.73 9.81 -4.13
N PRO A 49 -2.85 10.51 -5.27
CA PRO A 49 -1.75 10.75 -6.20
C PRO A 49 -0.79 11.84 -5.68
N SER A 50 -0.22 11.61 -4.49
CA SER A 50 0.77 12.49 -3.89
C SER A 50 1.83 11.69 -3.16
N GLU A 51 3.04 12.21 -3.15
CA GLU A 51 4.09 11.64 -2.32
C GLU A 51 3.77 11.80 -0.83
N ILE A 52 4.03 10.75 -0.05
CA ILE A 52 3.88 10.78 1.40
C ILE A 52 4.94 9.92 2.07
N LEU A 53 5.47 10.37 3.21
CA LEU A 53 6.29 9.50 4.06
C LEU A 53 5.44 8.34 4.59
N TRP A 54 5.94 7.12 4.50
CA TRP A 54 5.27 5.91 4.96
C TRP A 54 4.74 6.09 6.39
N THR A 55 5.58 6.62 7.28
CA THR A 55 5.28 6.86 8.69
C THR A 55 4.17 7.88 8.95
N ASN A 56 3.81 8.71 7.96
CA ASN A 56 2.70 9.66 8.05
C ASN A 56 1.34 9.03 7.69
N THR A 57 1.33 7.91 6.98
CA THR A 57 0.09 7.21 6.64
C THR A 57 -0.63 6.74 7.91
N HIS A 58 -1.95 6.68 7.87
CA HIS A 58 -2.75 6.09 8.93
C HIS A 58 -2.44 4.59 9.10
N LEU A 59 -2.14 3.89 8.00
CA LEU A 59 -1.75 2.47 8.04
C LEU A 59 -0.48 2.26 8.88
N ALA A 60 0.59 3.00 8.60
CA ALA A 60 1.87 2.83 9.29
C ALA A 60 1.85 3.21 10.78
N ARG A 61 0.97 4.15 11.14
CA ARG A 61 0.77 4.59 12.53
C ARG A 61 -0.03 3.59 13.36
N ASN A 62 -0.99 2.89 12.73
CA ASN A 62 -1.81 1.87 13.39
C ASN A 62 -1.25 0.46 13.30
N ALA A 63 -0.19 0.27 12.51
CA ALA A 63 0.54 -0.99 12.45
C ALA A 63 1.14 -1.36 13.82
N VAL A 64 1.14 -2.66 14.12
CA VAL A 64 1.68 -3.23 15.35
C VAL A 64 3.04 -3.84 15.12
N ILE A 65 3.80 -4.04 16.20
CA ILE A 65 5.08 -4.75 16.16
C ILE A 65 4.88 -6.12 15.50
N GLY A 66 5.71 -6.43 14.51
CA GLY A 66 5.60 -7.65 13.70
C GLY A 66 4.89 -7.47 12.36
N ASP A 67 4.20 -6.35 12.12
CA ASP A 67 3.71 -6.01 10.79
C ASP A 67 4.87 -5.70 9.84
N MET A 68 4.72 -6.03 8.56
CA MET A 68 5.74 -5.85 7.54
C MET A 68 5.16 -5.20 6.29
N MET A 69 5.92 -4.28 5.69
CA MET A 69 5.64 -3.73 4.37
C MET A 69 6.71 -4.24 3.41
N TYR A 70 6.32 -4.81 2.28
CA TYR A 70 7.24 -5.12 1.19
C TYR A 70 6.97 -4.20 0.00
N TYR A 71 7.97 -3.43 -0.40
CA TYR A 71 7.90 -2.57 -1.57
C TYR A 71 9.00 -2.93 -2.57
N TRP A 72 8.76 -2.63 -3.84
CA TRP A 72 9.73 -2.85 -4.90
C TRP A 72 10.67 -1.63 -5.00
N ASP A 73 11.98 -1.85 -4.95
CA ASP A 73 12.98 -0.78 -5.07
C ASP A 73 13.50 -0.57 -6.51
N GLY A 74 12.92 -1.29 -7.49
CA GLY A 74 13.41 -1.35 -8.86
C GLY A 74 14.17 -2.64 -9.19
N THR A 75 14.67 -3.36 -8.18
CA THR A 75 15.49 -4.58 -8.33
C THR A 75 15.00 -5.75 -7.46
N ASN A 76 14.59 -5.48 -6.22
CA ASN A 76 14.14 -6.48 -5.26
C ASN A 76 12.93 -5.99 -4.46
N TYR A 77 12.22 -6.92 -3.84
CA TYR A 77 11.29 -6.59 -2.77
C TYR A 77 12.04 -6.37 -1.47
N ILE A 78 11.91 -5.16 -0.92
CA ILE A 78 12.55 -4.74 0.34
C ILE A 78 11.53 -4.81 1.47
N ALA A 79 11.92 -5.44 2.57
CA ALA A 79 11.11 -5.54 3.78
C ALA A 79 11.34 -4.34 4.70
N ASN A 80 10.30 -3.56 4.96
CA ASN A 80 10.26 -2.55 5.99
C ASN A 80 9.43 -3.08 7.17
N ASN A 81 10.10 -3.47 8.26
CA ASN A 81 9.45 -4.17 9.38
C ASN A 81 9.10 -3.20 10.51
N LYS A 82 7.93 -3.37 11.13
CA LYS A 82 7.57 -2.66 12.36
C LYS A 82 8.17 -3.37 13.57
N THR A 83 9.08 -2.70 14.25
CA THR A 83 9.72 -3.16 15.48
C THR A 83 9.35 -2.27 16.66
N PHE A 84 9.81 -2.64 17.86
CA PHE A 84 9.70 -1.77 19.04
C PHE A 84 10.40 -0.41 18.85
N MET A 85 11.44 -0.35 18.02
CA MET A 85 12.16 0.89 17.71
C MET A 85 11.53 1.70 16.56
N GLY A 86 10.39 1.25 16.04
CA GLY A 86 9.74 1.82 14.87
C GLY A 86 9.96 1.00 13.61
N TRP A 87 9.74 1.64 12.46
CA TRP A 87 9.91 1.04 11.14
C TRP A 87 11.39 0.93 10.78
N SER A 88 11.80 -0.16 10.11
CA SER A 88 13.18 -0.36 9.64
C SER A 88 13.64 0.73 8.66
N ASP A 89 12.72 1.21 7.82
CA ASP A 89 12.90 2.40 7.00
C ASP A 89 11.78 3.42 7.33
N PRO A 90 12.02 4.29 8.33
CA PRO A 90 11.02 5.28 8.74
C PRO A 90 10.87 6.45 7.76
N ASN A 91 11.84 6.61 6.84
CA ASN A 91 11.91 7.72 5.88
C ASN A 91 11.49 7.31 4.47
N LEU A 92 11.00 6.08 4.29
CA LEU A 92 10.47 5.60 3.03
C LEU A 92 9.42 6.56 2.49
N LEU A 93 9.68 7.10 1.30
CA LEU A 93 8.74 7.97 0.58
C LEU A 93 7.90 7.11 -0.38
N ILE A 94 6.60 7.10 -0.16
CA ILE A 94 5.64 6.45 -1.05
C ILE A 94 5.33 7.41 -2.18
N THR A 95 5.56 6.99 -3.42
CA THR A 95 5.19 7.73 -4.63
C THR A 95 3.81 7.29 -5.14
N PRO A 96 3.11 8.12 -5.95
CA PRO A 96 1.77 7.81 -6.47
C PRO A 96 1.63 6.45 -7.17
N ASP A 97 2.71 5.96 -7.78
CA ASP A 97 2.71 4.72 -8.57
C ASP A 97 3.24 3.51 -7.79
N MET A 98 3.53 3.69 -6.49
CA MET A 98 4.11 2.63 -5.67
C MET A 98 3.04 1.75 -5.03
N GLY A 99 2.98 0.49 -5.51
CA GLY A 99 2.31 -0.60 -4.81
C GLY A 99 3.23 -1.25 -3.78
N PHE A 100 2.64 -1.77 -2.71
CA PHE A 100 3.35 -2.51 -1.67
C PHE A 100 2.46 -3.60 -1.06
N TRP A 101 3.09 -4.68 -0.62
CA TRP A 101 2.43 -5.67 0.21
C TRP A 101 2.46 -5.22 1.66
N PHE A 102 1.30 -5.17 2.30
CA PHE A 102 1.20 -5.01 3.75
C PHE A 102 0.82 -6.36 4.36
N CYS A 103 1.67 -6.84 5.26
CA CYS A 103 1.55 -8.13 5.92
C CYS A 103 1.27 -7.90 7.41
N THR A 104 0.12 -8.36 7.90
CA THR A 104 -0.26 -8.24 9.31
C THR A 104 -0.88 -9.53 9.85
N SER A 105 -0.58 -9.83 11.11
CA SER A 105 -1.23 -10.93 11.84
C SER A 105 -2.50 -10.51 12.56
N ARG A 106 -2.86 -9.21 12.52
CA ARG A 106 -4.11 -8.71 13.10
C ARG A 106 -5.32 -9.21 12.32
N SER A 107 -6.47 -9.18 12.99
CA SER A 107 -7.76 -9.27 12.30
C SER A 107 -7.85 -8.18 11.24
N GLY A 108 -8.51 -8.48 10.12
CA GLY A 108 -8.70 -7.50 9.06
C GLY A 108 -9.27 -6.19 9.59
N THR A 109 -8.74 -5.08 9.08
CA THR A 109 -9.07 -3.72 9.51
C THR A 109 -9.21 -2.80 8.32
N ASN A 110 -9.91 -1.70 8.50
CA ASN A 110 -10.03 -0.68 7.49
C ASN A 110 -8.83 0.27 7.61
N TRP A 111 -8.09 0.41 6.51
CA TRP A 111 -7.18 1.52 6.34
C TRP A 111 -7.99 2.73 5.89
N VAL A 112 -8.24 3.65 6.82
CA VAL A 112 -8.89 4.94 6.54
C VAL A 112 -7.82 6.02 6.44
N GLU A 113 -7.63 6.59 5.25
CA GLU A 113 -6.66 7.66 5.04
C GLU A 113 -7.37 8.98 4.79
N VAL A 114 -6.80 10.06 5.34
CA VAL A 114 -7.28 11.43 5.13
C VAL A 114 -6.45 12.05 4.00
N LYS A 115 -7.11 12.81 3.12
CA LYS A 115 -6.42 13.52 2.03
C LYS A 115 -5.24 14.37 2.58
N PRO A 116 -4.01 14.22 2.06
CA PRO A 116 -2.83 14.88 2.62
C PRO A 116 -2.55 16.29 2.08
N TYR A 117 -3.31 16.78 1.08
CA TYR A 117 -3.11 18.10 0.46
C TYR A 117 -4.42 18.90 0.32
N THR A 118 -4.28 20.23 0.36
CA THR A 118 -5.38 21.21 0.26
C THR A 118 -5.60 21.76 -1.15
N TRP A 119 -4.83 21.32 -2.15
CA TRP A 119 -4.92 21.72 -3.56
C TRP A 119 -6.06 21.00 -4.33
N PRO A 120 -6.62 21.66 -5.37
CA PRO A 120 -8.02 22.00 -5.55
C PRO A 120 -8.91 20.80 -5.90
#